data_AF-A0A377DJ69-F1
#
_entry.id   AF-A0A377DJ69-F1
#
_cell.length_a   1.000
_cell.length_b   1.000
_cell.length_c   1.000
_cell.angle_alpha   90.00
_cell.angle_beta   90.00
_cell.angle_gamma   90.00
#
_symmetry.space_group_name_H-M   'P 1'
#
loop_
_entity.id
_entity.type
_entity.pdbx_description
1 polymer ?
#
loop_
_entity_poly.entity_id
_entity_poly.type
_entity_poly.pdbx_seq_one_letter_code
_entity_poly.pdbx_strand_id
1 'polypeptide(L)' 'MTTLKLDTLSDRIKAHKNALVHIVKPPVCTERAQHYTEMYHNISISRSRYVARWRWRITWRIAPSGSSTMS' A
#
# COMPACT_ATOMS: atom_id res chain seq x y z
N MET A 1 -19.36 -32.17 19.43
CA MET A 1 -18.98 -30.75 19.48
C MET A 1 -17.56 -30.66 19.98
N THR A 2 -16.65 -30.02 19.26
CA THR A 2 -15.25 -29.81 19.67
C THR A 2 -15.06 -28.36 20.08
N THR A 3 -14.41 -28.14 21.23
CA THR A 3 -14.18 -26.80 21.79
C THR A 3 -12.74 -26.38 21.51
N LEU A 4 -12.55 -25.31 20.74
CA LEU A 4 -11.23 -24.78 20.42
C LEU A 4 -10.78 -23.75 21.47
N LYS A 5 -9.49 -23.73 21.77
CA LYS A 5 -8.88 -22.70 22.63
C LYS A 5 -8.49 -21.50 21.80
N LEU A 6 -9.11 -20.35 22.07
CA LEU A 6 -8.97 -19.11 21.29
C LEU A 6 -8.12 -18.04 22.02
N ASP A 7 -7.60 -18.36 23.21
CA ASP A 7 -6.94 -17.38 24.07
C ASP A 7 -5.42 -17.29 23.86
N THR A 8 -4.85 -18.20 23.08
CA THR A 8 -3.40 -18.31 22.91
C THR A 8 -2.93 -17.48 21.73
N LEU A 9 -2.15 -16.43 22.01
CA LEU A 9 -1.41 -15.65 21.00
C LEU A 9 0.08 -15.67 21.34
N SER A 10 0.94 -15.77 20.32
CA SER A 10 2.39 -15.64 20.49
C SER A 10 2.76 -14.18 20.78
N ASP A 11 3.87 -13.99 21.49
CA ASP A 11 4.26 -12.65 21.96
C ASP A 11 4.60 -11.70 20.81
N ARG A 12 5.11 -12.21 19.68
CA ARG A 12 5.28 -11.46 18.43
C ARG A 12 3.97 -10.85 17.93
N ILE A 13 2.88 -11.64 17.95
CA ILE A 13 1.56 -11.19 17.50
C ILE A 13 0.95 -10.20 18.49
N LYS A 14 1.13 -10.43 19.80
CA LYS A 14 0.69 -9.47 20.83
C LYS A 14 1.38 -8.12 20.66
N ALA A 15 2.71 -8.11 20.52
CA ALA A 15 3.48 -6.88 20.32
C ALA A 15 3.05 -6.13 19.05
N HIS A 16 2.88 -6.87 17.94
CA HIS A 16 2.44 -6.28 16.66
C HIS A 16 1.02 -5.73 16.74
N LYS A 17 0.08 -6.46 17.35
CA LYS A 17 -1.29 -6.00 17.55
C LYS A 17 -1.33 -4.74 18.40
N ASN A 18 -0.57 -4.71 19.51
CA ASN A 18 -0.53 -3.54 20.37
C ASN A 18 0.01 -2.32 19.62
N ALA A 19 1.07 -2.50 18.82
CA ALA A 19 1.62 -1.42 17.98
C ALA A 19 0.56 -0.84 17.02
N LEU A 20 -0.31 -1.67 16.45
CA LEU A 20 -1.38 -1.22 15.55
C LEU A 20 -2.57 -0.57 16.29
N VAL A 21 -3.02 -1.16 17.40
CA VAL A 21 -4.19 -0.68 18.16
C VAL A 21 -3.93 0.67 18.82
N HIS A 22 -2.69 0.96 19.20
CA HIS A 22 -2.31 2.24 19.78
C HIS A 22 -2.20 3.39 18.78
N ILE A 23 -2.39 3.15 17.47
CA ILE A 23 -2.42 4.22 16.46
C ILE A 23 -3.78 4.94 16.55
N VAL A 24 -3.86 5.96 17.40
CA VAL A 24 -5.09 6.75 17.64
C VAL A 24 -5.50 7.60 16.43
N LYS A 25 -4.52 8.08 15.65
CA LYS A 25 -4.75 8.86 14.43
C LYS A 25 -3.92 8.27 13.30
N PRO A 26 -4.55 7.60 12.31
CA PRO A 26 -3.81 7.05 11.19
C PRO A 26 -3.24 8.19 10.33
N PRO A 27 -1.97 8.12 9.91
CA PRO A 27 -1.39 9.11 9.00
C PRO A 27 -1.99 8.96 7.59
N VAL A 28 -2.04 10.07 6.86
CA VAL A 28 -2.42 10.08 5.44
C VAL A 28 -1.16 9.96 4.59
N CYS A 29 -1.15 8.99 3.67
CA CYS A 29 -0.06 8.78 2.72
C CYS A 29 -0.44 9.37 1.35
N THR A 30 0.46 10.13 0.73
CA THR A 30 0.18 10.87 -0.52
C THR A 30 0.97 10.35 -1.72
N GLU A 31 1.87 9.39 -1.53
CA GLU A 31 2.75 8.82 -2.55
C GLU A 31 1.90 8.28 -3.70
N ARG A 32 0.86 7.50 -3.39
CA ARG A 32 -0.07 6.97 -4.40
C ARG A 32 -0.68 8.08 -5.24
N ALA A 33 -1.12 9.17 -4.62
CA ALA A 33 -1.77 10.28 -5.31
C ALA A 33 -0.77 11.04 -6.20
N GLN A 34 0.44 11.33 -5.70
CA GLN A 34 1.51 11.98 -6.47
C GLN A 34 1.85 11.17 -7.73
N HIS A 35 2.09 9.87 -7.57
CA HIS A 35 2.42 8.99 -8.70
C HIS A 35 1.30 8.89 -9.74
N TYR A 36 0.03 8.93 -9.34
CA TYR A 36 -1.05 9.00 -10.32
C TYR A 36 -1.10 10.34 -11.03
N THR A 37 -0.96 11.45 -10.29
CA THR A 37 -0.99 12.80 -10.87
C THR A 37 0.12 12.97 -11.89
N GLU A 38 1.36 12.55 -11.59
CA GLU A 38 2.48 12.57 -12.54
C GLU A 38 2.16 11.77 -13.82
N MET A 39 1.63 10.56 -13.65
CA MET A 39 1.28 9.70 -14.79
C MET A 39 0.15 10.29 -15.63
N TYR A 40 -0.88 10.85 -15.00
CA TYR A 40 -1.98 11.51 -15.70
C TYR A 40 -1.57 12.84 -16.33
N HIS A 41 -0.61 13.56 -15.75
CA HIS A 41 -0.03 14.76 -16.33
C HIS A 41 0.76 14.43 -17.61
N ASN A 42 1.57 13.37 -17.56
CA ASN A 42 2.42 12.94 -18.67
C ASN A 42 1.65 12.22 -19.80
N ILE A 43 0.46 11.68 -19.51
CA ILE A 43 -0.39 11.03 -20.51
C ILE A 43 -1.40 12.06 -21.01
N SER A 44 -1.18 12.58 -22.24
CA SER A 44 -2.18 13.39 -22.94
C SER A 44 -3.54 12.65 -22.96
N ILE A 45 -4.62 13.39 -22.67
CA ILE A 45 -5.99 12.91 -22.41
C ILE A 45 -6.58 12.04 -23.56
N SER A 46 -5.90 11.96 -24.70
CA SER A 46 -6.24 11.14 -25.88
C SER A 46 -5.87 9.65 -25.77
N ARG A 47 -5.06 9.22 -24.78
CA ARG A 47 -4.82 7.79 -24.52
C ARG A 47 -5.91 7.20 -23.62
N SER A 48 -6.59 6.15 -24.10
CA SER A 48 -7.68 5.46 -23.37
C SER A 48 -7.36 5.27 -21.88
N ARG A 49 -8.24 5.78 -21.01
CA ARG A 49 -8.10 5.76 -19.53
C ARG A 49 -7.79 4.36 -18.96
N TYR A 50 -8.20 3.31 -19.66
CA TYR A 50 -7.91 1.92 -19.31
C TYR A 50 -6.42 1.58 -19.44
N VAL A 51 -5.75 2.06 -20.49
CA VAL A 51 -4.33 1.77 -20.77
C VAL A 51 -3.42 2.43 -19.73
N ALA A 52 -3.74 3.67 -19.31
CA ALA A 52 -3.00 4.37 -18.25
C ALA A 52 -3.08 3.63 -16.91
N ARG A 53 -4.29 3.20 -16.52
CA ARG A 53 -4.52 2.42 -15.30
C ARG A 53 -3.86 1.03 -15.35
N TRP A 54 -3.89 0.38 -16.50
CA TRP A 54 -3.30 -0.95 -16.70
C TRP A 54 -1.77 -0.89 -16.67
N ARG A 55 -1.15 0.11 -17.32
CA ARG A 55 0.30 0.36 -17.24
C ARG A 55 0.76 0.61 -15.80
N TRP A 56 0.04 1.43 -15.05
CA TRP A 56 0.37 1.68 -13.64
C TRP A 56 0.30 0.42 -12.78
N ARG A 57 -0.69 -0.46 -13.01
CA ARG A 57 -0.80 -1.75 -12.31
C ARG A 57 0.38 -2.68 -12.60
N ILE A 58 0.93 -2.65 -13.82
CA ILE A 58 2.09 -3.48 -14.20
C ILE A 58 3.37 -2.93 -13.58
N THR A 59 3.61 -1.62 -13.67
CA THR A 59 4.84 -1.01 -13.14
C THR A 59 4.93 -1.14 -11.62
N TRP A 60 3.82 -0.93 -10.90
CA TRP A 60 3.80 -1.05 -9.44
C TRP A 60 3.81 -2.48 -8.90
N ARG A 61 3.37 -3.47 -9.68
CA ARG A 61 3.41 -4.89 -9.28
C ARG A 61 4.81 -5.51 -9.48
N ILE A 62 5.66 -4.90 -10.31
CA ILE A 62 7.01 -5.40 -10.65
C ILE A 62 8.11 -4.53 -10.01
N ALA A 63 7.79 -3.35 -9.45
CA ALA A 63 8.77 -2.52 -8.77
C ALA A 63 9.29 -3.21 -7.50
N PRO A 64 10.60 -3.49 -7.38
CA PRO A 64 11.18 -4.00 -6.15
C PRO A 64 11.05 -2.91 -5.09
N SER A 65 10.58 -3.30 -3.92
CA SER A 65 10.53 -2.46 -2.72
C SER A 65 11.93 -1.95 -2.37
N GLY A 66 12.28 -0.73 -2.80
CA GLY A 66 13.47 -0.04 -2.31
C GLY A 66 14.29 0.65 -3.39
N SER A 67 13.94 1.90 -3.70
CA SER A 67 14.92 2.89 -4.15
C SER A 67 14.41 4.30 -3.84
N SER A 68 14.32 4.62 -2.56
CA SER A 68 14.29 6.00 -2.09
C SER A 68 15.73 6.52 -2.03
N THR A 69 16.29 6.95 -3.16
CA THR A 69 17.44 7.85 -3.21
C THR A 69 17.32 8.72 -4.46
N MET A 70 16.67 9.88 -4.31
CA MET A 70 16.91 11.02 -5.18
C MET A 70 17.80 11.99 -4.39
N SER A 71 19.05 12.10 -4.80
CA SER A 71 19.94 13.24 -4.61
C SER A 71 20.47 13.63 -5.98
#